data_AF-K2HAS9-F1
#
_entry.id   AF-K2HAS9-F1
#
_cell.length_a   1.000
_cell.length_b   1.000
_cell.length_c   1.000
_cell.angle_alpha   90.00
_cell.angle_beta   90.00
_cell.angle_gamma   90.00
#
_symmetry.space_group_name_H-M   'P 1'
#
loop_
_entity.id
_entity.type
_entity.pdbx_description
1 polymer ?
#
loop_
_entity_poly.entity_id
_entity_poly.type
_entity_poly.pdbx_seq_one_letter_code
_entity_poly.pdbx_strand_id
1 'polypeptide(L)'
;MSFTPVVPFGGLAGLAFVNRTRDTQQQAFVQSPRMARATAHFTQEIGKITDAAALVKDRRLLEVALGAFGLDGDINNRFLIEKILSSDTADPKSLASRFTDKRYLAMAQAFGLGDATGPRTTDAGFADRIVKLYQERQFEVAIGDSSEDMRLVLGLERDLGAIAGREGLSENGKWFSVMAAAPLRKVFETALGLPKAFGMLDLDRQLTEFRSKAEKAFGTSDIAKIAAPEKRDELIRLFLVRSQIAAGTGAATTGAGLALSLLQAARG
;
A
#
# COMPACT_ATOMS: atom_id res chain seq x y z
N MET A 1 14.80 -20.48 -5.36
CA MET A 1 15.26 -19.08 -5.43
C MET A 1 14.04 -18.17 -5.36
N SER A 2 14.08 -17.09 -4.59
CA SER A 2 13.04 -16.05 -4.61
C SER A 2 13.26 -15.15 -5.82
N PHE A 3 12.19 -14.80 -6.53
CA PHE A 3 12.25 -13.76 -7.55
C PHE A 3 12.22 -12.39 -6.86
N THR A 4 13.12 -11.49 -7.25
CA THR A 4 13.15 -10.10 -6.77
C THR A 4 12.79 -9.20 -7.94
N PRO A 5 11.75 -8.36 -7.83
CA PRO A 5 11.44 -7.37 -8.86
C PRO A 5 12.62 -6.43 -9.11
N VAL A 6 12.86 -6.10 -10.37
CA VAL A 6 13.93 -5.23 -10.82
C VAL A 6 13.41 -3.80 -10.98
N VAL A 7 14.08 -2.87 -10.31
CA VAL A 7 13.86 -1.42 -10.43
C VAL A 7 15.23 -0.77 -10.72
N PRO A 8 15.66 -0.72 -12.00
CA PRO A 8 17.05 -0.38 -12.33
C PRO A 8 17.35 1.12 -12.22
N PHE A 9 16.31 1.97 -12.20
CA PHE A 9 16.42 3.41 -12.14
C PHE A 9 15.50 3.97 -11.04
N GLY A 10 15.89 5.09 -10.44
CA GLY A 10 15.00 5.87 -9.58
C GLY A 10 14.07 6.80 -10.36
N GLY A 11 13.15 7.45 -9.63
CA GLY A 11 12.28 8.50 -10.16
C GLY A 11 11.39 8.10 -11.34
N LEU A 12 11.15 9.04 -12.25
CA LEU A 12 10.22 8.86 -13.38
C LEU A 12 10.66 7.76 -14.36
N ALA A 13 11.96 7.63 -14.61
CA ALA A 13 12.49 6.55 -15.46
C ALA A 13 12.25 5.17 -14.82
N GLY A 14 12.43 5.08 -13.49
CA GLY A 14 12.08 3.90 -12.71
C GLY A 14 10.60 3.55 -12.81
N LEU A 15 9.72 4.54 -12.60
CA LEU A 15 8.28 4.36 -12.70
C LEU A 15 7.86 3.87 -14.10
N ALA A 16 8.40 4.47 -15.16
CA ALA A 16 8.11 4.05 -16.53
C ALA A 16 8.57 2.61 -16.81
N PHE A 17 9.75 2.22 -16.30
CA PHE A 17 10.24 0.85 -16.41
C PHE A 17 9.35 -0.14 -15.67
N VAL A 18 9.01 0.16 -14.41
CA VAL A 18 8.14 -0.69 -13.57
C VAL A 18 6.78 -0.85 -14.23
N ASN A 19 6.15 0.24 -14.69
CA ASN A 19 4.86 0.17 -15.35
C ASN A 19 4.89 -0.68 -16.63
N ARG A 20 5.95 -0.56 -17.44
CA ARG A 20 6.08 -1.35 -18.68
C ARG A 20 6.33 -2.84 -18.42
N THR A 21 7.03 -3.16 -17.34
CA THR A 21 7.46 -4.55 -17.04
C THR A 21 6.62 -5.22 -15.97
N ARG A 22 5.62 -4.52 -15.41
CA ARG A 22 4.82 -4.94 -14.25
C ARG A 22 4.28 -6.35 -14.43
N ASP A 23 3.57 -6.59 -15.52
CA ASP A 23 2.89 -7.88 -15.75
C ASP A 23 3.88 -9.03 -15.83
N THR A 24 4.98 -8.86 -16.57
CA THR A 24 6.03 -9.87 -16.71
C THR A 24 6.71 -10.16 -15.36
N GLN A 25 7.05 -9.11 -14.62
CA GLN A 25 7.68 -9.26 -13.30
C GLN A 25 6.72 -9.90 -12.29
N GLN A 26 5.44 -9.52 -12.31
CA GLN A 26 4.44 -10.09 -11.42
C GLN A 26 4.18 -11.56 -11.73
N GLN A 27 4.11 -11.95 -13.01
CA GLN A 27 4.00 -13.37 -13.40
C GLN A 27 5.19 -14.19 -12.90
N ALA A 28 6.42 -13.70 -13.11
CA ALA A 28 7.62 -14.36 -12.62
C ALA A 28 7.66 -14.46 -11.08
N PHE A 29 7.20 -13.41 -10.38
CA PHE A 29 7.09 -13.38 -8.93
C PHE A 29 6.09 -14.41 -8.40
N VAL A 30 4.89 -14.46 -8.99
CA VAL A 30 3.83 -15.41 -8.62
C VAL A 30 4.24 -16.86 -8.87
N GLN A 31 4.99 -17.12 -9.94
CA GLN A 31 5.53 -18.44 -10.26
C GLN A 31 6.75 -18.83 -9.39
N SER A 32 7.25 -17.93 -8.54
CA SER A 32 8.37 -18.27 -7.67
C SER A 32 8.02 -19.43 -6.74
N PRO A 33 8.95 -20.38 -6.46
CA PRO A 33 8.63 -21.57 -5.67
C PRO A 33 8.08 -21.28 -4.27
N ARG A 34 8.49 -20.17 -3.64
CA ARG A 34 7.95 -19.76 -2.32
C ARG A 34 6.48 -19.37 -2.45
N MET A 35 6.17 -18.49 -3.41
CA MET A 35 4.81 -18.00 -3.62
C MET A 35 3.88 -19.14 -4.01
N ALA A 36 4.27 -19.94 -5.00
CA ALA A 36 3.48 -21.08 -5.46
C ALA A 36 3.16 -22.08 -4.34
N ARG A 37 4.11 -22.38 -3.44
CA ARG A 37 3.88 -23.29 -2.30
C ARG A 37 2.97 -22.68 -1.22
N ALA A 38 3.05 -21.38 -0.99
CA ALA A 38 2.19 -20.69 -0.03
C ALA A 38 0.74 -20.67 -0.54
N THR A 39 0.54 -20.27 -1.79
CA THR A 39 -0.79 -20.16 -2.39
C THR A 39 -1.43 -21.52 -2.64
N ALA A 40 -0.67 -22.53 -3.09
CA ALA A 40 -1.20 -23.89 -3.27
C ALA A 40 -1.73 -24.48 -1.96
N HIS A 41 -0.98 -24.30 -0.87
CA HIS A 41 -1.41 -24.75 0.45
C HIS A 41 -2.66 -24.01 0.93
N PHE A 42 -2.71 -22.69 0.72
CA PHE A 42 -3.89 -21.90 1.04
C PHE A 42 -5.12 -22.40 0.29
N THR A 43 -5.04 -22.56 -1.03
CA THR A 43 -6.15 -23.05 -1.85
C THR A 43 -6.64 -24.44 -1.44
N GLN A 44 -5.74 -25.32 -1.00
CA GLN A 44 -6.09 -26.70 -0.59
C GLN A 44 -6.73 -26.79 0.79
N GLU A 45 -6.29 -25.96 1.75
CA GLU A 45 -6.65 -26.12 3.16
C GLU A 45 -7.68 -25.11 3.65
N ILE A 46 -7.80 -23.93 3.02
CA ILE A 46 -8.62 -22.84 3.57
C ILE A 46 -10.10 -23.18 3.67
N GLY A 47 -10.65 -23.95 2.73
CA GLY A 47 -12.05 -24.37 2.74
C GLY A 47 -12.42 -25.29 3.91
N LYS A 48 -11.44 -25.80 4.66
CA LYS A 48 -11.65 -26.62 5.87
C LYS A 48 -11.71 -25.79 7.14
N ILE A 49 -11.37 -24.49 7.06
CA ILE A 49 -11.28 -23.60 8.22
C ILE A 49 -12.64 -22.99 8.51
N THR A 50 -13.23 -23.36 9.65
CA THR A 50 -14.55 -22.89 10.07
C THR A 50 -14.51 -21.90 11.24
N ASP A 51 -13.35 -21.75 11.89
CA ASP A 51 -13.19 -20.86 13.04
C ASP A 51 -11.81 -20.19 13.06
N ALA A 52 -11.70 -19.12 13.85
CA ALA A 52 -10.47 -18.33 13.96
C ALA A 52 -9.31 -19.11 14.58
N ALA A 53 -9.58 -20.00 15.53
CA ALA A 53 -8.56 -20.80 16.21
C ALA A 53 -7.85 -21.75 15.22
N ALA A 54 -8.62 -22.38 14.32
CA ALA A 54 -8.11 -23.21 13.25
C ALA A 54 -7.24 -22.41 12.28
N LEU A 55 -7.65 -21.18 11.91
CA LEU A 55 -6.86 -20.33 11.01
C LEU A 55 -5.51 -19.95 11.64
N VAL A 56 -5.50 -19.48 12.89
CA VAL A 56 -4.24 -19.00 13.53
C VAL A 56 -3.30 -20.14 13.94
N LYS A 57 -3.83 -21.37 14.06
CA LYS A 57 -3.04 -22.57 14.33
C LYS A 57 -2.17 -22.96 13.14
N ASP A 58 -2.68 -22.78 11.92
CA ASP A 58 -1.93 -23.00 10.69
C ASP A 58 -1.18 -21.73 10.28
N ARG A 59 0.12 -21.69 10.59
CA ARG A 59 0.96 -20.53 10.28
C ARG A 59 1.03 -20.22 8.78
N ARG A 60 0.91 -21.21 7.89
CA ARG A 60 0.98 -21.00 6.44
C ARG A 60 -0.31 -20.38 5.92
N LEU A 61 -1.46 -20.79 6.46
CA LEU A 61 -2.73 -20.13 6.16
C LEU A 61 -2.75 -18.71 6.72
N LEU A 62 -2.26 -18.53 7.95
CA LEU A 62 -2.19 -17.23 8.58
C LEU A 62 -1.25 -16.26 7.83
N GLU A 63 -0.12 -16.72 7.28
CA GLU A 63 0.79 -15.90 6.47
C GLU A 63 0.08 -15.33 5.24
N VAL A 64 -0.65 -16.16 4.50
CA VAL A 64 -1.39 -15.71 3.31
C VAL A 64 -2.57 -14.80 3.70
N ALA A 65 -3.30 -15.16 4.75
CA ALA A 65 -4.41 -14.35 5.27
C ALA A 65 -3.94 -12.96 5.67
N LEU A 66 -2.93 -12.85 6.56
CA LEU A 66 -2.41 -11.56 6.99
C LEU A 66 -1.79 -10.77 5.85
N GLY A 67 -1.01 -11.44 4.99
CA GLY A 67 -0.34 -10.78 3.87
C GLY A 67 -1.33 -10.20 2.85
N ALA A 68 -2.48 -10.83 2.63
CA ALA A 68 -3.54 -10.29 1.77
C ALA A 68 -4.11 -8.95 2.26
N PHE A 69 -4.03 -8.68 3.56
CA PHE A 69 -4.49 -7.42 4.19
C PHE A 69 -3.32 -6.54 4.65
N GLY A 70 -2.07 -6.89 4.30
CA GLY A 70 -0.86 -6.14 4.66
C GLY A 70 -0.54 -6.15 6.16
N LEU A 71 -0.94 -7.21 6.86
CA LEU A 71 -0.75 -7.43 8.29
C LEU A 71 0.42 -8.41 8.58
N ASP A 72 1.37 -8.54 7.65
CA ASP A 72 2.47 -9.50 7.69
C ASP A 72 3.28 -9.45 9.01
N GLY A 73 3.49 -8.24 9.53
CA GLY A 73 4.23 -8.01 10.78
C GLY A 73 3.56 -8.62 12.02
N ASP A 74 2.27 -8.92 11.95
CA ASP A 74 1.48 -9.43 13.06
C ASP A 74 1.42 -10.96 13.10
N ILE A 75 2.19 -11.66 12.27
CA ILE A 75 2.22 -13.13 12.21
C ILE A 75 2.51 -13.83 13.55
N ASN A 76 3.09 -13.11 14.51
CA ASN A 76 3.37 -13.61 15.86
C ASN A 76 2.29 -13.21 16.89
N ASN A 77 1.37 -12.30 16.54
CA ASN A 77 0.30 -11.78 17.40
C ASN A 77 -0.97 -12.65 17.32
N ARG A 78 -0.82 -13.98 17.39
CA ARG A 78 -1.91 -14.95 17.11
C ARG A 78 -3.15 -14.75 17.96
N PHE A 79 -2.97 -14.48 19.26
CA PHE A 79 -4.10 -14.26 20.19
C PHE A 79 -4.94 -13.06 19.79
N LEU A 80 -4.31 -11.93 19.44
CA LEU A 80 -5.01 -10.73 18.98
C LEU A 80 -5.77 -11.03 17.68
N ILE A 81 -5.10 -11.67 16.73
CA ILE A 81 -5.68 -12.00 15.42
C ILE A 81 -6.88 -12.94 15.58
N GLU A 82 -6.76 -13.97 16.42
CA GLU A 82 -7.85 -14.89 16.74
C GLU A 82 -9.05 -14.13 17.32
N LYS A 83 -8.84 -13.26 18.32
CA LYS A 83 -9.90 -12.46 18.94
C LYS A 83 -10.60 -11.52 17.94
N ILE A 84 -9.84 -10.93 17.03
CA ILE A 84 -10.40 -10.06 15.99
C ILE A 84 -11.22 -10.88 14.99
N LEU A 85 -10.71 -12.01 14.52
CA LEU A 85 -11.41 -12.87 13.56
C LEU A 85 -12.65 -13.54 14.15
N SER A 86 -12.67 -13.80 15.46
CA SER A 86 -13.84 -14.29 16.20
C SER A 86 -14.86 -13.20 16.53
N SER A 87 -14.61 -11.93 16.22
CA SER A 87 -15.56 -10.85 16.50
C SER A 87 -16.68 -10.83 15.46
N ASP A 88 -17.90 -10.52 15.91
CA ASP A 88 -19.01 -10.18 15.01
C ASP A 88 -18.71 -8.84 14.32
N THR A 89 -18.53 -8.88 13.00
CA THR A 89 -18.16 -7.69 12.22
C THR A 89 -19.36 -6.79 11.88
N ALA A 90 -20.58 -7.26 12.13
CA ALA A 90 -21.79 -6.45 12.02
C ALA A 90 -22.05 -5.64 13.29
N ASP A 91 -21.53 -6.04 14.44
CA ASP A 91 -21.64 -5.28 15.70
C ASP A 91 -20.65 -4.09 15.71
N PRO A 92 -21.11 -2.83 15.72
CA PRO A 92 -20.24 -1.66 15.82
C PRO A 92 -19.41 -1.60 17.12
N LYS A 93 -19.83 -2.34 18.16
CA LYS A 93 -19.14 -2.39 19.46
C LYS A 93 -18.10 -3.51 19.53
N SER A 94 -18.02 -4.40 18.54
CA SER A 94 -17.08 -5.51 18.54
C SER A 94 -15.62 -5.05 18.49
N LEU A 95 -14.71 -5.92 18.91
CA LEU A 95 -13.27 -5.61 18.93
C LEU A 95 -12.78 -5.27 17.51
N ALA A 96 -13.18 -6.04 16.49
CA ALA A 96 -12.82 -5.77 15.11
C ALA A 96 -13.30 -4.38 14.65
N SER A 97 -14.56 -4.02 14.92
CA SER A 97 -15.15 -2.73 14.53
C SER A 97 -14.47 -1.53 15.20
N ARG A 98 -14.11 -1.69 16.48
CA ARG A 98 -13.48 -0.64 17.30
C ARG A 98 -11.96 -0.55 17.15
N PHE A 99 -11.32 -1.56 16.54
CA PHE A 99 -9.88 -1.56 16.36
C PHE A 99 -9.43 -0.35 15.53
N THR A 100 -8.29 0.23 15.91
CA THR A 100 -7.77 1.46 15.31
C THR A 100 -7.40 1.23 13.84
N ASP A 101 -6.70 0.13 13.56
CA ASP A 101 -6.32 -0.24 12.21
C ASP A 101 -7.45 -1.00 11.52
N LYS A 102 -8.10 -0.35 10.55
CA LYS A 102 -9.27 -0.90 9.83
C LYS A 102 -8.95 -2.07 8.91
N ARG A 103 -7.67 -2.36 8.65
CA ARG A 103 -7.26 -3.56 7.90
C ARG A 103 -7.64 -4.85 8.63
N TYR A 104 -7.65 -4.81 9.96
CA TYR A 104 -8.12 -5.92 10.79
C TYR A 104 -9.61 -6.18 10.63
N LEU A 105 -10.42 -5.12 10.60
CA LEU A 105 -11.86 -5.23 10.33
C LEU A 105 -12.09 -5.78 8.91
N ALA A 106 -11.37 -5.28 7.91
CA ALA A 106 -11.48 -5.75 6.53
C ALA A 106 -11.15 -7.25 6.41
N MET A 107 -10.10 -7.71 7.12
CA MET A 107 -9.76 -9.13 7.19
C MET A 107 -10.87 -9.94 7.87
N ALA A 108 -11.35 -9.48 9.03
CA ALA A 108 -12.44 -10.16 9.75
C ALA A 108 -13.71 -10.28 8.90
N GLN A 109 -14.11 -9.20 8.22
CA GLN A 109 -15.28 -9.17 7.34
C GLN A 109 -15.12 -10.08 6.13
N ALA A 110 -13.91 -10.15 5.57
CA ALA A 110 -13.65 -11.01 4.43
C ALA A 110 -13.82 -12.49 4.79
N PHE A 111 -13.33 -12.89 5.97
CA PHE A 111 -13.36 -14.28 6.42
C PHE A 111 -14.68 -14.68 7.10
N GLY A 112 -15.34 -13.76 7.80
CA GLY A 112 -16.64 -13.98 8.46
C GLY A 112 -16.65 -15.01 9.60
N LEU A 113 -15.49 -15.35 10.19
CA LEU A 113 -15.38 -16.45 11.17
C LEU A 113 -16.12 -16.20 12.49
N GLY A 114 -16.40 -14.93 12.81
CA GLY A 114 -17.16 -14.52 13.99
C GLY A 114 -18.57 -14.00 13.68
N ASP A 115 -18.96 -13.95 12.39
CA ASP A 115 -20.25 -13.40 11.97
C ASP A 115 -21.37 -14.42 12.15
N ALA A 116 -22.58 -13.96 12.45
CA ALA A 116 -23.77 -14.82 12.55
C ALA A 116 -24.12 -15.55 11.25
N THR A 117 -23.66 -15.01 10.10
CA THR A 117 -23.82 -15.65 8.77
C THR A 117 -22.88 -16.84 8.57
N GLY A 118 -21.90 -17.04 9.44
CA GLY A 118 -20.93 -18.12 9.36
C GLY A 118 -19.70 -17.81 8.48
N PRO A 119 -18.72 -18.73 8.47
CA PRO A 119 -17.45 -18.58 7.78
C PRO A 119 -17.62 -18.53 6.25
N ARG A 120 -16.92 -17.60 5.60
CA ARG A 120 -16.94 -17.41 4.14
C ARG A 120 -15.85 -18.18 3.40
N THR A 121 -15.06 -18.96 4.14
CA THR A 121 -13.91 -19.72 3.63
C THR A 121 -14.29 -20.78 2.58
N THR A 122 -15.54 -21.26 2.61
CA THR A 122 -16.11 -22.21 1.65
C THR A 122 -16.79 -21.54 0.46
N ASP A 123 -16.92 -20.21 0.45
CA ASP A 123 -17.61 -19.49 -0.62
C ASP A 123 -16.86 -19.69 -1.95
N ALA A 124 -17.63 -19.79 -3.03
CA ALA A 124 -17.06 -19.89 -4.37
C ALA A 124 -16.09 -18.73 -4.66
N GLY A 125 -14.87 -19.09 -5.10
CA GLY A 125 -13.80 -18.14 -5.40
C GLY A 125 -13.18 -17.44 -4.19
N PHE A 126 -13.52 -17.80 -2.95
CA PHE A 126 -12.91 -17.20 -1.76
C PHE A 126 -11.38 -17.34 -1.78
N ALA A 127 -10.89 -18.57 -1.96
CA ALA A 127 -9.46 -18.86 -1.98
C ALA A 127 -8.73 -18.03 -3.04
N ASP A 128 -9.26 -18.00 -4.27
CA ASP A 128 -8.65 -17.28 -5.39
C ASP A 128 -8.61 -15.77 -5.13
N ARG A 129 -9.66 -15.19 -4.54
CA ARG A 129 -9.68 -13.77 -4.16
C ARG A 129 -8.60 -13.43 -3.15
N ILE A 130 -8.47 -14.21 -2.07
CA ILE A 130 -7.45 -13.96 -1.03
C ILE A 130 -6.04 -14.20 -1.58
N VAL A 131 -5.84 -15.26 -2.38
CA VAL A 131 -4.56 -15.53 -3.04
C VAL A 131 -4.16 -14.39 -3.97
N LYS A 132 -5.09 -13.84 -4.75
CA LYS A 132 -4.83 -12.69 -5.64
C LYS A 132 -4.39 -11.47 -4.83
N LEU A 133 -5.13 -11.11 -3.78
CA LEU A 133 -4.77 -9.99 -2.88
C LEU A 133 -3.38 -10.20 -2.25
N TYR A 134 -3.10 -11.41 -1.78
CA TYR A 134 -1.79 -11.77 -1.22
C TYR A 134 -0.68 -11.59 -2.25
N GLN A 135 -0.83 -12.14 -3.46
CA GLN A 135 0.16 -12.04 -4.53
C GLN A 135 0.44 -10.58 -4.94
N GLU A 136 -0.62 -9.78 -5.12
CA GLU A 136 -0.50 -8.35 -5.42
C GLU A 136 0.26 -7.61 -4.31
N ARG A 137 -0.10 -7.87 -3.05
CA ARG A 137 0.53 -7.21 -1.91
C ARG A 137 1.99 -7.61 -1.72
N GLN A 138 2.32 -8.90 -1.84
CA GLN A 138 3.70 -9.36 -1.72
C GLN A 138 4.58 -8.86 -2.87
N PHE A 139 4.00 -8.70 -4.06
CA PHE A 139 4.71 -8.07 -5.18
C PHE A 139 5.01 -6.58 -4.89
N GLU A 140 4.06 -5.83 -4.35
CA GLU A 140 4.28 -4.44 -3.90
C GLU A 140 5.38 -4.36 -2.82
N VAL A 141 5.38 -5.28 -1.86
CA VAL A 141 6.41 -5.37 -0.81
C VAL A 141 7.78 -5.63 -1.45
N ALA A 142 7.88 -6.60 -2.36
CA ALA A 142 9.12 -6.94 -3.02
C ALA A 142 9.66 -5.81 -3.93
N ILE A 143 8.78 -5.02 -4.55
CA ILE A 143 9.17 -3.78 -5.23
C ILE A 143 9.71 -2.77 -4.22
N GLY A 144 9.08 -2.65 -3.05
CA GLY A 144 9.51 -1.74 -1.98
C GLY A 144 10.87 -2.06 -1.40
N ASP A 145 11.22 -3.34 -1.31
CA ASP A 145 12.55 -3.79 -0.91
C ASP A 145 13.63 -3.35 -1.91
N SER A 146 13.23 -3.15 -3.19
CA SER A 146 14.11 -2.67 -4.26
C SER A 146 14.11 -1.15 -4.38
N SER A 147 12.96 -0.51 -4.17
CA SER A 147 12.79 0.94 -4.20
C SER A 147 11.57 1.36 -3.36
N GLU A 148 11.83 2.00 -2.22
CA GLU A 148 10.78 2.53 -1.34
C GLU A 148 9.88 3.53 -2.08
N ASP A 149 10.44 4.41 -2.89
CA ASP A 149 9.69 5.38 -3.69
C ASP A 149 8.72 4.70 -4.66
N MET A 150 9.13 3.62 -5.32
CA MET A 150 8.24 2.88 -6.21
C MET A 150 7.10 2.22 -5.43
N ARG A 151 7.36 1.64 -4.25
CA ARG A 151 6.29 1.12 -3.38
C ARG A 151 5.28 2.20 -3.02
N LEU A 152 5.76 3.38 -2.65
CA LEU A 152 4.89 4.51 -2.30
C LEU A 152 4.02 4.94 -3.48
N VAL A 153 4.60 5.03 -4.68
CA VAL A 153 3.85 5.41 -5.89
C VAL A 153 2.82 4.35 -6.30
N LEU A 154 3.19 3.07 -6.28
CA LEU A 154 2.29 1.99 -6.69
C LEU A 154 1.11 1.81 -5.73
N GLY A 155 1.31 2.05 -4.43
CA GLY A 155 0.24 2.03 -3.44
C GLY A 155 -0.65 3.28 -3.44
N LEU A 156 -0.18 4.39 -4.02
CA LEU A 156 -0.82 5.70 -3.91
C LEU A 156 -2.26 5.71 -4.43
N GLU A 157 -2.52 5.10 -5.58
CA GLU A 157 -3.86 5.08 -6.18
C GLU A 157 -4.89 4.40 -5.26
N ARG A 158 -4.56 3.21 -4.76
CA ARG A 158 -5.42 2.48 -3.82
C ARG A 158 -5.63 3.28 -2.53
N ASP A 159 -4.54 3.72 -1.93
CA ASP A 159 -4.55 4.29 -0.58
C ASP A 159 -5.22 5.67 -0.57
N LEU A 160 -4.94 6.51 -1.56
CA LEU A 160 -5.56 7.83 -1.71
C LEU A 160 -7.01 7.72 -2.19
N GLY A 161 -7.32 6.81 -3.11
CA GLY A 161 -8.68 6.52 -3.57
C GLY A 161 -9.60 6.06 -2.43
N ALA A 162 -9.09 5.22 -1.53
CA ALA A 162 -9.81 4.74 -0.35
C ALA A 162 -10.13 5.85 0.67
N ILE A 163 -9.44 6.99 0.64
CA ILE A 163 -9.77 8.18 1.45
C ILE A 163 -10.70 9.10 0.67
N ALA A 164 -10.41 9.33 -0.61
CA ALA A 164 -11.20 10.18 -1.49
C ALA A 164 -12.67 9.75 -1.58
N GLY A 165 -12.89 8.43 -1.71
CA GLY A 165 -14.21 7.80 -1.82
C GLY A 165 -14.98 7.64 -0.51
N ARG A 166 -14.47 8.12 0.63
CA ARG A 166 -15.23 8.06 1.90
C ARG A 166 -16.31 9.13 1.92
N GLU A 167 -17.55 8.68 1.81
CA GLU A 167 -18.73 9.52 2.00
C GLU A 167 -18.88 9.95 3.46
N GLY A 168 -19.45 11.14 3.69
CA GLY A 168 -19.69 11.69 5.04
C GLY A 168 -18.45 12.22 5.77
N LEU A 169 -17.24 11.99 5.26
CA LEU A 169 -16.02 12.57 5.82
C LEU A 169 -15.86 14.02 5.33
N SER A 170 -15.67 14.96 6.27
CA SER A 170 -15.33 16.33 5.92
C SER A 170 -13.96 16.39 5.24
N GLU A 171 -13.69 17.48 4.53
CA GLU A 171 -12.41 17.64 3.84
C GLU A 171 -11.22 17.61 4.81
N ASN A 172 -11.38 18.24 5.99
CA ASN A 172 -10.39 18.12 7.07
C ASN A 172 -10.21 16.68 7.54
N GLY A 173 -11.31 15.90 7.66
CA GLY A 173 -11.26 14.49 8.00
C GLY A 173 -10.46 13.65 7.00
N LYS A 174 -10.58 13.96 5.70
CA LYS A 174 -9.77 13.32 4.65
C LYS A 174 -8.29 13.68 4.78
N TRP A 175 -7.97 14.95 5.02
CA TRP A 175 -6.59 15.37 5.27
C TRP A 175 -5.99 14.76 6.54
N PHE A 176 -6.74 14.66 7.64
CA PHE A 176 -6.28 13.95 8.84
C PHE A 176 -5.99 12.48 8.53
N SER A 177 -6.81 11.84 7.69
CA SER A 177 -6.58 10.45 7.25
C SER A 177 -5.29 10.34 6.42
N VAL A 178 -5.02 11.29 5.52
CA VAL A 178 -3.76 11.36 4.75
C VAL A 178 -2.55 11.55 5.67
N MET A 179 -2.65 12.45 6.66
CA MET A 179 -1.57 12.72 7.62
C MET A 179 -1.34 11.56 8.60
N ALA A 180 -2.36 10.77 8.90
CA ALA A 180 -2.24 9.59 9.77
C ALA A 180 -1.65 8.38 9.04
N ALA A 181 -1.89 8.26 7.73
CA ALA A 181 -1.33 7.19 6.91
C ALA A 181 0.13 7.49 6.56
N ALA A 182 1.08 6.83 7.22
CA ALA A 182 2.51 7.07 7.03
C ALA A 182 2.99 7.07 5.56
N PRO A 183 2.54 6.13 4.68
CA PRO A 183 2.90 6.17 3.26
C PRO A 183 2.41 7.44 2.54
N LEU A 184 1.15 7.81 2.73
CA LEU A 184 0.55 8.98 2.11
C LEU A 184 1.19 10.26 2.65
N ARG A 185 1.34 10.35 3.98
CA ARG A 185 2.04 11.46 4.63
C ARG A 185 3.42 11.67 4.02
N LYS A 186 4.22 10.61 3.88
CA LYS A 186 5.56 10.68 3.28
C LYS A 186 5.54 11.20 1.85
N VAL A 187 4.59 10.74 1.03
CA VAL A 187 4.41 11.21 -0.36
C VAL A 187 4.09 12.70 -0.38
N PHE A 188 3.08 13.15 0.38
CA PHE A 188 2.67 14.55 0.40
C PHE A 188 3.75 15.46 1.00
N GLU A 189 4.41 15.08 2.10
CA GLU A 189 5.50 15.88 2.68
C GLU A 189 6.63 16.08 1.67
N THR A 190 7.01 15.01 0.97
CA THR A 190 8.08 15.06 -0.02
C THR A 190 7.65 15.87 -1.24
N ALA A 191 6.47 15.61 -1.81
CA ALA A 191 5.94 16.32 -2.98
C ALA A 191 5.73 17.81 -2.71
N LEU A 192 5.30 18.19 -1.51
CA LEU A 192 5.09 19.57 -1.10
C LEU A 192 6.35 20.24 -0.53
N GLY A 193 7.43 19.47 -0.34
CA GLY A 193 8.74 19.95 0.12
C GLY A 193 8.67 20.47 1.55
N LEU A 194 7.95 19.73 2.38
CA LEU A 194 7.86 19.94 3.80
C LEU A 194 9.11 19.35 4.46
N PRO A 195 9.84 20.11 5.28
CA PRO A 195 11.02 19.61 5.97
C PRO A 195 10.62 18.63 7.08
N LYS A 196 11.54 17.76 7.53
CA LYS A 196 11.26 16.79 8.62
C LYS A 196 10.73 17.45 9.89
N ALA A 197 11.19 18.66 10.22
CA ALA A 197 10.75 19.42 11.39
C ALA A 197 9.26 19.78 11.37
N PHE A 198 8.63 19.75 10.19
CA PHE A 198 7.20 20.00 10.01
C PHE A 198 6.32 19.09 10.87
N GLY A 199 6.71 17.83 11.07
CA GLY A 199 5.97 16.87 11.89
C GLY A 199 5.91 17.23 13.38
N MET A 200 6.71 18.20 13.84
CA MET A 200 6.72 18.68 15.22
C MET A 200 5.68 19.77 15.50
N LEU A 201 5.03 20.31 14.45
CA LEU A 201 3.99 21.33 14.61
C LEU A 201 2.70 20.72 15.17
N ASP A 202 1.85 21.55 15.77
CA ASP A 202 0.50 21.13 16.15
C ASP A 202 -0.30 20.65 14.93
N LEU A 203 -1.18 19.67 15.15
CA LEU A 203 -1.89 18.97 14.06
C LEU A 203 -2.72 19.94 13.19
N ASP A 204 -3.34 20.97 13.78
CA ASP A 204 -4.10 21.98 13.04
C ASP A 204 -3.21 22.88 12.18
N ARG A 205 -1.97 23.13 12.63
CA ARG A 205 -0.97 23.85 11.83
C ARG A 205 -0.47 22.98 10.70
N GLN A 206 -0.22 21.70 10.96
CA GLN A 206 0.13 20.75 9.90
C GLN A 206 -0.97 20.69 8.83
N LEU A 207 -2.23 20.56 9.23
CA LEU A 207 -3.39 20.56 8.32
C LEU A 207 -3.40 21.82 7.45
N THR A 208 -3.27 22.99 8.07
CA THR A 208 -3.31 24.29 7.38
C THR A 208 -2.21 24.38 6.31
N GLU A 209 -0.99 23.99 6.66
CA GLU A 209 0.16 24.03 5.75
C GLU A 209 0.05 23.01 4.61
N PHE A 210 -0.38 21.78 4.89
CA PHE A 210 -0.66 20.78 3.86
C PHE A 210 -1.66 21.31 2.83
N ARG A 211 -2.80 21.83 3.31
CA ARG A 211 -3.85 22.38 2.45
C ARG A 211 -3.35 23.58 1.65
N SER A 212 -2.65 24.51 2.29
CA SER A 212 -2.09 25.69 1.61
C SER A 212 -1.08 25.31 0.53
N LYS A 213 -0.17 24.37 0.80
CA LYS A 213 0.82 23.93 -0.19
C LYS A 213 0.20 23.08 -1.30
N ALA A 214 -0.79 22.25 -0.98
CA ALA A 214 -1.55 21.51 -1.99
C ALA A 214 -2.28 22.47 -2.94
N GLU A 215 -2.94 23.50 -2.40
CA GLU A 215 -3.58 24.55 -3.21
C GLU A 215 -2.57 25.22 -4.15
N LYS A 216 -1.38 25.58 -3.65
CA LYS A 216 -0.32 26.20 -4.46
C LYS A 216 0.28 25.25 -5.50
N ALA A 217 0.43 23.98 -5.16
CA ALA A 217 1.08 22.98 -6.02
C ALA A 217 0.14 22.43 -7.10
N PHE A 218 -1.13 22.20 -6.75
CA PHE A 218 -2.09 21.49 -7.58
C PHE A 218 -3.29 22.36 -8.01
N GLY A 219 -3.40 23.59 -7.52
CA GLY A 219 -4.57 24.45 -7.74
C GLY A 219 -5.82 23.98 -6.98
N THR A 220 -5.66 23.07 -6.02
CA THR A 220 -6.73 22.60 -5.15
C THR A 220 -6.18 21.91 -3.91
N SER A 221 -6.90 22.04 -2.81
CA SER A 221 -6.71 21.30 -1.57
C SER A 221 -7.78 20.21 -1.35
N ASP A 222 -8.60 19.92 -2.36
CA ASP A 222 -9.61 18.86 -2.33
C ASP A 222 -8.97 17.49 -2.64
N ILE A 223 -9.01 16.58 -1.66
CA ILE A 223 -8.42 15.24 -1.78
C ILE A 223 -9.05 14.42 -2.90
N ALA A 224 -10.34 14.56 -3.17
CA ALA A 224 -10.99 13.82 -4.25
C ALA A 224 -10.50 14.31 -5.62
N LYS A 225 -10.28 15.63 -5.76
CA LYS A 225 -9.66 16.19 -6.98
C LYS A 225 -8.20 15.78 -7.12
N ILE A 226 -7.43 15.74 -6.03
CA ILE A 226 -6.03 15.28 -6.06
C ILE A 226 -5.94 13.78 -6.39
N ALA A 227 -6.91 12.98 -5.95
CA ALA A 227 -6.99 11.55 -6.25
C ALA A 227 -7.32 11.24 -7.72
N ALA A 228 -7.90 12.21 -8.45
CA ALA A 228 -8.22 12.05 -9.86
C ALA A 228 -6.94 11.83 -10.70
N PRO A 229 -7.01 11.06 -11.80
CA PRO A 229 -5.83 10.60 -12.54
C PRO A 229 -4.81 11.70 -12.87
N GLU A 230 -5.28 12.85 -13.37
CA GLU A 230 -4.42 13.96 -13.79
C GLU A 230 -3.63 14.58 -12.62
N LYS A 231 -4.32 14.89 -11.51
CA LYS A 231 -3.67 15.50 -10.33
C LYS A 231 -2.86 14.50 -9.53
N ARG A 232 -3.26 13.22 -9.54
CA ARG A 232 -2.49 12.14 -8.97
C ARG A 232 -1.17 11.96 -9.71
N ASP A 233 -1.17 12.03 -11.04
CA ASP A 233 0.05 11.98 -11.84
C ASP A 233 0.96 13.18 -11.57
N GLU A 234 0.39 14.37 -11.37
CA GLU A 234 1.12 15.57 -10.94
C GLU A 234 1.78 15.37 -9.56
N LEU A 235 1.03 14.83 -8.59
CA LEU A 235 1.54 14.47 -7.26
C LEU A 235 2.69 13.45 -7.34
N ILE A 236 2.55 12.40 -8.15
CA ILE A 236 3.58 11.37 -8.38
C ILE A 236 4.84 12.01 -8.96
N ARG A 237 4.69 12.88 -9.97
CA ARG A 237 5.82 13.58 -10.59
C ARG A 237 6.56 14.46 -9.58
N LEU A 238 5.84 15.30 -8.83
CA LEU A 238 6.45 16.15 -7.80
C LEU A 238 7.16 15.32 -6.73
N PHE A 239 6.53 14.24 -6.27
CA PHE A 239 7.11 13.31 -5.31
C PHE A 239 8.43 12.74 -5.81
N LEU A 240 8.43 12.11 -7.00
CA LEU A 240 9.61 11.44 -7.55
C LEU A 240 10.74 12.41 -7.88
N VAL A 241 10.43 13.58 -8.42
CA VAL A 241 11.43 14.62 -8.69
C VAL A 241 12.09 15.08 -7.39
N ARG A 242 11.30 15.38 -6.35
CA ARG A 242 11.84 15.86 -5.07
C ARG A 242 12.57 14.77 -4.30
N SER A 243 12.11 13.52 -4.39
CA SER A 243 12.83 12.39 -3.81
C SER A 243 14.17 12.18 -4.50
N GLN A 244 14.24 12.25 -5.84
CA GLN A 244 15.50 12.18 -6.58
C GLN A 244 16.46 13.32 -6.22
N ILE A 245 15.97 14.54 -6.01
CA ILE A 245 16.81 15.66 -5.55
C ILE A 245 17.36 15.37 -4.15
N ALA A 246 16.51 14.89 -3.23
CA ALA A 246 16.91 14.55 -1.87
C ALA A 246 17.89 13.36 -1.79
N ALA A 247 17.80 12.41 -2.73
CA ALA A 247 18.74 11.31 -2.87
C ALA A 247 20.03 11.74 -3.60
N GLY A 248 19.91 12.66 -4.56
CA GLY A 248 20.98 13.16 -5.43
C GLY A 248 21.93 14.16 -4.78
N THR A 249 21.56 14.79 -3.66
CA THR A 249 22.49 15.56 -2.82
C THR A 249 23.55 14.68 -2.14
N GLY A 250 23.42 13.35 -2.17
CA GLY A 250 24.45 12.37 -1.80
C GLY A 250 25.12 11.64 -2.96
N ALA A 251 24.62 11.77 -4.20
CA ALA A 251 25.06 11.01 -5.38
C ALA A 251 25.50 11.90 -6.56
N ALA A 252 25.89 13.15 -6.28
CA ALA A 252 26.58 13.97 -7.25
C ALA A 252 28.01 13.48 -7.46
N THR A 253 28.20 12.45 -8.28
CA THR A 253 29.44 12.25 -9.07
C THR A 253 29.18 11.26 -10.20
N THR A 254 28.75 11.76 -11.35
CA THR A 254 29.60 11.75 -12.55
C THR A 254 28.92 12.61 -13.62
N GLY A 255 29.58 13.71 -14.01
CA GLY A 255 29.11 14.60 -15.08
C GLY A 255 28.91 13.91 -16.44
N ALA A 256 29.36 12.67 -16.58
CA ALA A 256 29.16 11.82 -17.75
C ALA A 256 27.68 11.48 -18.01
N GLY A 257 26.86 11.33 -16.95
CA GLY A 257 25.44 10.96 -17.10
C GLY A 257 24.59 12.09 -17.70
N LEU A 258 24.81 13.32 -17.25
CA LEU A 258 24.11 14.50 -17.76
C LEU A 258 24.54 14.83 -19.19
N ALA A 259 25.84 14.72 -19.49
CA ALA A 259 26.35 14.94 -20.84
C ALA A 259 25.77 13.93 -21.84
N LEU A 260 25.63 12.65 -21.46
CA LEU A 260 25.06 11.62 -22.33
C LEU A 260 23.55 11.84 -22.56
N SER A 261 22.80 12.26 -21.53
CA SER A 261 21.37 12.59 -21.70
C SER A 261 21.12 13.79 -22.62
N LEU A 262 22.01 14.80 -22.58
CA LEU A 262 21.91 15.97 -23.45
C LEU A 262 22.34 15.66 -24.89
N LEU A 263 23.35 14.80 -25.07
CA LEU A 263 23.82 14.40 -26.41
C LEU A 263 22.81 13.53 -27.15
N GLN A 264 22.05 12.71 -26.41
CA GLN A 264 20.99 11.86 -26.99
C GLN A 264 19.73 12.66 -27.33
N ALA A 265 19.40 13.68 -26.54
CA ALA A 265 18.29 14.59 -26.82
C ALA A 265 18.53 15.50 -28.03
N ALA A 266 19.78 15.76 -28.41
CA ALA A 266 20.15 16.59 -29.56
C ALA A 266 20.21 15.82 -30.90
N ARG A 267 19.94 14.50 -30.90
CA ARG A 267 20.00 13.63 -32.09
C ARG A 267 18.66 13.05 -32.53
N GLY A 268 17.54 13.49 -31.94
CA GLY A 268 16.17 13.20 -32.40
C GLY A 268 15.47 14.48 -32.81
#